data_AF-A0AAU4BFC9-F1
#
_entry.id   AF-A0AAU4BFC9-F1
#
_cell.length_a   1.000
_cell.length_b   1.000
_cell.length_c   1.000
_cell.angle_alpha   90.00
_cell.angle_beta   90.00
_cell.angle_gamma   90.00
#
_symmetry.space_group_name_H-M   'P 1'
#
loop_
_entity.id
_entity.type
_entity.pdbx_description
1 polymer ?
#
loop_
_entity_poly.entity_id
_entity_poly.type
_entity_poly.pdbx_seq_one_letter_code
_entity_poly.pdbx_strand_id
1 'polypeptide(L)'
;MDCEIYEQSERIRELGVGISTLPNAVRELAELGLLDRLAAAGIPTRELIYAHRRGQEIMRNPCGRYAGFDYPQVSVHRGRLQGVLLEAVRGTARPGRRADRASAHRVRAGRGARPRRLQRPR
;
A
#
# COMPACT_ATOMS: atom_id res chain seq x y z
N MET A 1 -14.35 14.09 0.32
CA MET A 1 -15.19 14.17 1.54
C MET A 1 -14.25 14.34 2.72
N ASP A 2 -14.72 14.91 3.82
CA ASP A 2 -13.93 14.94 5.06
C ASP A 2 -14.13 13.60 5.79
N CYS A 3 -13.06 13.03 6.35
CA CYS A 3 -13.08 11.72 6.99
C CYS A 3 -12.22 11.72 8.26
N GLU A 4 -12.71 10.99 9.27
CA GLU A 4 -11.98 10.70 10.50
C GLU A 4 -11.77 9.20 10.63
N ILE A 5 -10.54 8.80 10.95
CA ILE A 5 -10.15 7.40 11.11
C ILE A 5 -9.82 7.17 12.59
N TYR A 6 -10.46 6.16 13.17
CA TYR A 6 -10.26 5.72 14.54
C TYR A 6 -9.59 4.34 14.54
N GLU A 7 -8.46 4.23 15.23
CA GLU A 7 -7.76 2.97 15.47
C GLU A 7 -7.89 2.61 16.95
N GLN A 8 -8.28 1.36 17.25
CA GLN A 8 -8.47 0.87 18.62
C GLN A 8 -7.13 0.77 19.38
N SER A 9 -6.06 0.45 18.67
CA SER A 9 -4.72 0.32 19.24
C SER A 9 -4.22 1.68 19.74
N GLU A 10 -3.60 1.70 20.92
CA GLU A 10 -3.01 2.93 21.48
C GLU A 10 -1.96 3.57 20.56
N ARG A 11 -1.25 2.74 19.79
CA ARG A 11 -0.24 3.16 18.82
C ARG A 11 -0.27 2.25 17.60
N ILE A 12 -0.20 2.85 16.42
CA ILE A 12 0.03 2.12 15.17
C ILE A 12 1.50 1.69 15.15
N ARG A 13 1.74 0.39 14.98
CA ARG A 13 3.08 -0.23 14.93
C ARG A 13 3.22 -1.04 13.65
N GLU A 14 4.42 -1.06 13.07
CA GLU A 14 4.73 -1.84 11.86
C GLU A 14 4.88 -3.34 12.18
N LEU A 15 3.82 -3.98 12.66
CA LEU A 15 3.78 -5.41 12.96
C LEU A 15 3.24 -6.21 11.76
N GLY A 16 3.67 -7.47 11.63
CA GLY A 16 3.10 -8.42 10.68
C GLY A 16 4.12 -9.37 10.08
N VAL A 17 3.72 -9.97 8.96
CA VAL A 17 4.55 -10.84 8.11
C VAL A 17 4.51 -10.35 6.67
N GLY A 18 5.23 -11.01 5.78
CA GLY A 18 5.16 -10.76 4.34
C GLY A 18 3.77 -11.07 3.78
N ILE A 19 3.24 -10.14 2.98
CA ILE A 19 2.00 -10.30 2.22
C ILE A 19 2.26 -9.95 0.75
N SER A 20 1.37 -10.39 -0.14
CA SER A 20 1.42 -10.02 -1.56
C SER A 20 0.31 -9.03 -1.89
N THR A 21 0.69 -7.88 -2.44
CA THR A 21 -0.21 -6.89 -3.02
C THR A 21 -0.32 -7.15 -4.52
N LEU A 22 -1.50 -7.60 -4.95
CA LEU A 22 -1.77 -7.98 -6.35
C LEU A 22 -1.92 -6.74 -7.26
N PRO A 23 -1.76 -6.89 -8.60
CA PRO A 23 -1.75 -5.78 -9.54
C PRO A 23 -2.96 -4.84 -9.46
N ASN A 24 -4.15 -5.39 -9.20
CA ASN A 24 -5.36 -4.59 -9.03
C ASN A 24 -5.30 -3.67 -7.80
N ALA A 25 -4.80 -4.16 -6.66
CA ALA A 25 -4.61 -3.33 -5.48
C ALA A 25 -3.45 -2.32 -5.68
N VAL A 26 -2.39 -2.71 -6.38
CA VAL A 26 -1.28 -1.81 -6.73
C VAL A 26 -1.75 -0.68 -7.65
N ARG A 27 -2.69 -0.94 -8.58
CA ARG A 27 -3.31 0.10 -9.41
C ARG A 27 -3.96 1.18 -8.55
N GLU A 28 -4.79 0.81 -7.59
CA GLU A 28 -5.47 1.78 -6.70
C GLU A 28 -4.44 2.60 -5.90
N LEU A 29 -3.39 1.96 -5.38
CA LEU A 29 -2.31 2.66 -4.68
C LEU A 29 -1.52 3.59 -5.61
N ALA A 30 -1.37 3.23 -6.88
CA ALA A 30 -0.74 4.09 -7.88
C ALA A 30 -1.60 5.32 -8.22
N GLU A 31 -2.92 5.17 -8.32
CA GLU A 31 -3.85 6.30 -8.48
C GLU A 31 -3.80 7.28 -7.30
N LEU A 32 -3.47 6.78 -6.11
CA LEU A 32 -3.20 7.58 -4.92
C LEU A 32 -1.77 8.17 -4.87
N GLY A 33 -0.94 7.94 -5.89
CA GLY A 33 0.44 8.43 -5.95
C GLY A 33 1.42 7.67 -5.04
N LEU A 34 1.09 6.45 -4.61
CA LEU A 34 1.87 5.66 -3.65
C LEU A 34 2.72 4.56 -4.30
N LEU A 35 2.72 4.44 -5.63
CA LEU A 35 3.42 3.35 -6.33
C LEU A 35 4.91 3.28 -5.99
N ASP A 36 5.62 4.41 -6.05
CA ASP A 36 7.06 4.44 -5.78
C ASP A 36 7.37 4.14 -4.30
N ARG A 37 6.52 4.61 -3.39
CA ARG A 37 6.64 4.32 -1.96
C ARG A 37 6.41 2.84 -1.66
N LEU A 38 5.42 2.23 -2.33
CA LEU A 38 5.17 0.80 -2.23
C LEU A 38 6.34 -0.01 -2.80
N ALA A 39 6.87 0.39 -3.96
CA ALA A 39 8.01 -0.26 -4.60
C ALA A 39 9.29 -0.17 -3.75
N ALA A 40 9.50 0.93 -3.03
CA ALA A 40 10.62 1.08 -2.09
C ALA A 40 10.43 0.26 -0.80
N ALA A 41 9.19 -0.03 -0.41
CA ALA A 41 8.86 -0.76 0.81
C ALA A 41 8.81 -2.30 0.62
N GLY A 42 8.79 -2.78 -0.62
CA GLY A 42 8.62 -4.20 -0.95
C GLY A 42 9.43 -4.63 -2.16
N ILE A 43 9.13 -5.82 -2.67
CA ILE A 43 9.81 -6.43 -3.82
C ILE A 43 8.79 -6.64 -4.94
N PRO A 44 8.99 -6.06 -6.13
CA PRO A 44 8.21 -6.39 -7.32
C PRO A 44 8.45 -7.86 -7.70
N THR A 45 7.52 -8.73 -7.35
CA THR A 45 7.61 -10.18 -7.52
C THR A 45 7.62 -10.50 -9.00
N ARG A 46 8.67 -11.21 -9.45
CA ARG A 46 8.82 -11.62 -10.85
C ARG A 46 8.04 -12.87 -11.19
N GLU A 47 8.05 -13.84 -10.29
CA GLU A 47 7.53 -15.17 -10.53
C GLU A 47 7.13 -15.88 -9.24
N LEU A 48 6.28 -16.88 -9.41
CA LEU A 48 5.83 -17.83 -8.40
C LEU A 48 6.23 -19.23 -8.86
N ILE A 49 6.95 -19.95 -8.01
CA ILE A 49 7.44 -21.29 -8.28
C ILE A 49 6.76 -22.26 -7.31
N TYR A 50 6.16 -23.32 -7.85
CA TYR A 50 5.74 -24.47 -7.09
C TYR A 50 6.79 -25.57 -7.26
N ALA A 51 7.39 -26.00 -6.16
CA ALA A 51 8.31 -27.11 -6.12
C ALA A 51 7.81 -28.17 -5.15
N HIS A 52 8.07 -29.45 -5.43
CA HIS A 52 7.76 -30.51 -4.47
C HIS A 52 8.84 -30.61 -3.39
N ARG A 53 8.63 -31.47 -2.39
CA ARG A 53 9.51 -31.62 -1.20
C ARG A 53 10.99 -31.94 -1.47
N ARG A 54 11.38 -32.34 -2.69
CA ARG A 54 12.81 -32.55 -3.06
C ARG A 54 13.38 -31.37 -3.87
N GLY A 55 12.64 -30.27 -3.99
CA GLY A 55 13.07 -29.04 -4.63
C GLY A 55 12.94 -29.00 -6.15
N GLN A 56 12.44 -30.05 -6.83
CA GLN A 56 12.25 -29.95 -8.29
C GLN A 56 11.01 -29.11 -8.59
N GLU A 57 11.11 -28.26 -9.60
CA GLU A 57 10.01 -27.40 -10.03
C GLU A 57 8.91 -28.24 -10.68
N ILE A 58 7.68 -27.99 -10.25
CA ILE A 58 6.45 -28.51 -10.86
C ILE A 58 5.90 -27.48 -11.84
N MET A 59 5.89 -26.22 -11.44
CA MET A 59 5.31 -25.12 -12.21
C MET A 59 5.99 -23.80 -11.85
N ARG A 60 6.13 -22.94 -12.86
CA ARG A 60 6.62 -21.57 -12.73
C ARG A 60 5.66 -20.65 -13.46
N ASN A 61 5.12 -19.66 -12.74
CA ASN A 61 4.24 -18.65 -13.31
C ASN A 61 4.86 -17.26 -13.14
N PRO A 62 4.88 -16.42 -14.19
CA PRO A 62 5.26 -15.02 -14.00
C PRO A 62 4.24 -14.29 -13.11
N CYS A 63 4.66 -13.17 -12.51
CA CYS A 63 3.81 -12.33 -11.66
C CYS A 63 3.83 -10.87 -12.11
N GLY A 64 2.76 -10.14 -11.78
CA GLY A 64 2.67 -8.69 -12.03
C GLY A 64 2.97 -8.32 -13.49
N ARG A 65 3.89 -7.38 -13.68
CA ARG A 65 4.31 -6.92 -15.01
C ARG A 65 4.85 -8.03 -15.90
N TYR A 66 5.49 -9.03 -15.31
CA TYR A 66 6.04 -10.16 -16.06
C TYR A 66 4.95 -11.11 -16.55
N ALA A 67 3.76 -11.07 -15.94
CA ALA A 67 2.58 -11.82 -16.37
C ALA A 67 1.67 -11.04 -17.34
N GLY A 68 2.10 -9.85 -17.78
CA GLY A 68 1.36 -9.01 -18.73
C GLY A 68 0.40 -7.99 -18.10
N PHE A 69 0.43 -7.78 -16.79
CA PHE A 69 -0.33 -6.70 -16.13
C PHE A 69 0.41 -5.35 -16.21
N ASP A 70 -0.32 -4.24 -16.23
CA ASP A 70 0.28 -2.89 -16.22
C ASP A 70 1.04 -2.59 -14.90
N TYR A 71 0.58 -3.19 -13.80
CA TYR A 71 1.09 -2.95 -12.46
C TYR A 71 1.84 -4.17 -11.90
N PRO A 72 2.89 -3.96 -11.09
CA PRO A 72 3.60 -5.06 -10.47
C PRO A 72 2.73 -5.75 -9.42
N GLN A 73 3.03 -7.02 -9.18
CA GLN A 73 2.69 -7.67 -7.92
C GLN A 73 3.83 -7.36 -6.96
N VAL A 74 3.53 -6.92 -5.74
CA VAL A 74 4.55 -6.53 -4.76
C VAL A 74 4.43 -7.40 -3.53
N SER A 75 5.49 -8.14 -3.20
CA SER A 75 5.62 -8.78 -1.89
C SER A 75 6.20 -7.78 -0.89
N VAL A 76 5.46 -7.49 0.18
CA VAL A 76 5.78 -6.42 1.13
C VAL A 76 5.50 -6.89 2.56
N HIS A 77 6.31 -6.45 3.53
CA HIS A 77 5.99 -6.67 4.94
C HIS A 77 4.74 -5.87 5.32
N ARG A 78 3.71 -6.50 5.90
CA ARG A 78 2.43 -5.82 6.19
C ARG A 78 2.62 -4.53 6.98
N GLY A 79 3.51 -4.53 7.97
CA GLY A 79 3.83 -3.34 8.76
C GLY A 79 4.39 -2.18 7.93
N ARG A 80 5.20 -2.47 6.90
CA ARG A 80 5.77 -1.46 6.00
C ARG A 80 4.69 -0.87 5.09
N LEU A 81 3.80 -1.70 4.56
CA LEU A 81 2.63 -1.23 3.82
C LEU A 81 1.77 -0.31 4.69
N GLN A 82 1.52 -0.69 5.94
CA GLN A 82 0.80 0.15 6.90
C GLN A 82 1.50 1.48 7.14
N GLY A 83 2.82 1.50 7.24
CA GLY A 83 3.63 2.73 7.34
C GLY A 83 3.43 3.65 6.14
N VAL A 84 3.53 3.11 4.91
CA VAL A 84 3.29 3.87 3.66
C VAL A 84 1.91 4.54 3.66
N LEU A 85 0.87 3.80 4.06
CA LEU A 85 -0.49 4.30 4.13
C LEU A 85 -0.66 5.34 5.23
N LEU A 86 -0.12 5.10 6.43
CA LEU A 86 -0.21 6.01 7.55
C LEU A 86 0.41 7.37 7.22
N GLU A 87 1.60 7.37 6.60
CA GLU A 87 2.28 8.60 6.20
C GLU A 87 1.53 9.33 5.07
N ALA A 88 0.88 8.60 4.16
CA ALA A 88 0.01 9.21 3.15
C ALA A 88 -1.20 9.94 3.78
N VAL A 89 -1.85 9.32 4.76
CA VAL A 89 -2.98 9.93 5.48
C VAL A 89 -2.50 11.12 6.32
N ARG A 90 -1.37 11.01 7.02
CA ARG A 90 -0.80 12.12 7.81
C ARG A 90 -0.35 13.30 6.94
N GLY A 91 0.26 13.05 5.79
CA GLY A 91 0.68 14.09 4.85
C GLY A 91 -0.49 14.87 4.23
N THR A 92 -1.71 14.31 4.26
CA THR A 92 -2.95 14.97 3.82
C THR A 92 -3.77 15.54 4.99
N ALA A 93 -3.38 15.28 6.23
CA ALA A 93 -4.14 15.64 7.43
C ALA A 93 -3.86 17.06 7.93
N ARG A 94 -4.91 17.75 8.42
CA ARG A 94 -4.76 18.95 9.27
C ARG A 94 -4.75 18.55 10.75
N PRO A 95 -3.94 19.16 11.63
CA PRO A 95 -3.92 18.82 13.06
C PRO A 95 -5.30 19.02 13.71
N GLY A 96 -5.92 17.95 14.23
CA GLY A 96 -7.22 18.00 14.90
C GLY A 96 -7.09 18.03 16.43
N ARG A 97 -7.64 19.07 17.08
CA ARG A 97 -7.65 19.26 18.55
C ARG A 97 -8.23 18.07 19.32
N ARG A 98 -7.49 17.59 20.32
CA ARG A 98 -7.86 16.52 21.28
C ARG A 98 -9.19 16.85 21.97
N ALA A 99 -10.13 15.91 21.98
CA ALA A 99 -11.32 15.94 22.84
C ALA A 99 -11.36 14.61 23.59
N ASP A 100 -11.55 14.69 24.91
CA ASP A 100 -11.41 13.59 25.85
C ASP A 100 -12.45 12.49 25.63
N ARG A 101 -11.98 11.26 25.35
CA ARG A 101 -12.40 9.98 25.96
C ARG A 101 -11.63 8.81 25.31
N ALA A 102 -10.85 8.11 26.14
CA ALA A 102 -10.30 6.76 26.00
C ALA A 102 -9.67 6.33 24.64
N SER A 103 -8.34 6.30 24.64
CA SER A 103 -7.46 5.32 23.96
C SER A 103 -7.49 5.10 22.44
N ALA A 104 -8.13 5.94 21.62
CA ALA A 104 -8.06 5.80 20.16
C ALA A 104 -7.03 6.75 19.50
N HIS A 105 -6.14 6.22 18.65
CA HIS A 105 -5.26 7.06 17.82
C HIS A 105 -6.08 7.65 16.65
N ARG A 106 -6.17 8.99 16.56
CA ARG A 106 -6.99 9.69 15.56
C ARG A 106 -6.15 10.33 14.46
N VAL A 107 -6.52 10.11 13.19
CA VAL A 107 -5.97 10.86 12.05
C VAL A 107 -7.14 11.45 11.24
N ARG A 108 -7.07 12.76 10.93
CA ARG A 108 -8.11 13.49 10.18
C ARG A 108 -7.59 13.84 8.79
N ALA A 109 -8.02 13.12 7.76
CA ALA A 109 -7.62 13.42 6.38
C ALA A 109 -8.32 14.69 5.88
N GLY A 110 -7.55 15.66 5.38
CA GLY A 110 -8.06 16.88 4.74
C GLY A 110 -8.00 16.80 3.21
N ARG A 111 -8.82 17.58 2.50
CA ARG A 111 -8.74 17.70 1.03
C ARG A 111 -7.42 18.37 0.62
N GLY A 112 -6.42 17.57 0.21
CA GLY A 112 -5.26 17.99 -0.58
C GLY A 112 -5.56 18.02 -2.08
N ALA A 113 -4.93 18.94 -2.81
CA ALA A 113 -5.25 19.44 -4.14
C ALA A 113 -5.54 18.41 -5.26
N ARG A 114 -6.45 18.78 -6.18
CA ARG A 114 -6.80 18.05 -7.41
C ARG A 114 -5.53 17.72 -8.23
N PRO A 115 -5.36 16.48 -8.72
CA PRO A 115 -4.31 16.19 -9.70
C PRO A 115 -4.60 16.95 -11.00
N ARG A 116 -3.60 17.69 -11.50
CA ARG A 116 -3.67 18.32 -12.82
C ARG A 116 -3.78 17.21 -13.87
N ARG A 117 -4.84 17.25 -14.69
CA ARG A 117 -5.01 16.39 -15.87
C ARG A 117 -3.77 16.51 -16.75
N LEU A 118 -3.07 15.39 -16.93
CA LEU A 118 -2.03 15.25 -17.94
C LEU A 118 -2.72 15.29 -19.31
N GLN A 119 -2.54 16.38 -20.06
CA GLN A 119 -2.96 16.46 -21.45
C GLN A 119 -2.03 15.55 -22.27
N ARG A 120 -2.60 14.58 -22.97
CA ARG A 120 -1.85 13.75 -23.93
C ARG A 120 -1.65 14.55 -25.22
N PRO A 121 -0.42 14.61 -25.80
CA PRO A 121 -0.23 15.16 -27.13
C PRO A 121 -0.80 14.18 -28.19
N ARG A 122 -1.21 14.76 -29.32
CA ARG A 122 -1.82 14.08 -30.48
C ARG A 122 -0.84 13.17 -31.19
#